data_AF-A0A1C3RBD0-F1
#
_entry.id   AF-A0A1C3RBD0-F1
#
_cell.length_a   1.000
_cell.length_b   1.000
_cell.length_c   1.000
_cell.angle_alpha   90.00
_cell.angle_beta   90.00
_cell.angle_gamma   90.00
#
_symmetry.space_group_name_H-M   'P 1'
#
loop_
_entity.id
_entity.type
_entity.pdbx_description
1 polymer ?
#
loop_
_entity_poly.entity_id
_entity_poly.type
_entity_poly.pdbx_seq_one_letter_code
_entity_poly.pdbx_strand_id
1 'polypeptide(L)'
;VLVRSDLNVPLDRSGDTPRITDNGGVRASVPTMAALLDRGARVIVTSHLGRPRGEPDPKYSLEPVAARLSELLGRPVAFAGNGTGNIAGAGAHEVVASLGNGKVALLENLRFAPGETSKDALTRASFADALSALAEFYVGDPVGAVHRA
;
A
#
# COMPACT_ATOMS: atom_id res chain seq x y z
N VAL A 1 8.63 -8.73 3.88
CA VAL A 1 9.05 -8.06 2.64
C VAL A 1 8.10 -6.90 2.37
N LEU A 2 8.62 -5.68 2.36
CA LEU A 2 7.89 -4.49 1.96
C LEU A 2 7.93 -4.37 0.43
N VAL A 3 6.77 -4.37 -0.20
CA VAL A 3 6.62 -4.26 -1.65
C VAL A 3 5.98 -2.92 -1.97
N ARG A 4 6.69 -2.07 -2.70
CA ARG A 4 6.12 -0.84 -3.26
C ARG A 4 5.54 -1.18 -4.64
N SER A 5 4.23 -1.08 -4.77
CA SER A 5 3.50 -1.38 -6.01
C SER A 5 2.85 -0.14 -6.59
N ASP A 6 2.51 -0.17 -7.89
CA ASP A 6 1.72 0.87 -8.54
C ASP A 6 0.24 0.49 -8.54
N LEU A 7 -0.46 0.93 -7.49
CA LEU A 7 -1.90 0.70 -7.31
C LEU A 7 -2.70 1.99 -7.49
N ASN A 8 -2.14 2.98 -8.18
CA ASN A 8 -2.81 4.25 -8.45
C ASN A 8 -3.84 4.10 -9.58
N VAL A 9 -5.02 3.59 -9.23
CA VAL A 9 -6.10 3.26 -10.17
C VAL A 9 -7.20 4.33 -10.21
N PRO A 10 -7.89 4.51 -11.35
CA PRO A 10 -9.09 5.32 -11.40
C PRO A 10 -10.23 4.64 -10.62
N LEU A 11 -10.91 5.45 -9.78
CA LEU A 11 -12.10 5.04 -9.03
C LEU A 11 -13.31 5.84 -9.51
N ASP A 12 -14.34 5.12 -9.95
CA ASP A 12 -15.70 5.65 -10.10
C ASP A 12 -16.38 5.67 -8.72
N ARG A 13 -16.99 6.81 -8.38
CA ARG A 13 -17.67 7.06 -7.11
C ARG A 13 -19.12 7.52 -7.31
N SER A 14 -19.70 7.24 -8.48
CA SER A 14 -21.10 7.57 -8.77
C SER A 14 -22.12 6.70 -8.03
N GLY A 15 -21.70 5.54 -7.50
CA GLY A 15 -22.52 4.66 -6.65
C GLY A 15 -22.07 4.63 -5.19
N ASP A 16 -22.75 3.81 -4.38
CA ASP A 16 -22.55 3.73 -2.93
C ASP A 16 -21.16 3.20 -2.53
N THR A 17 -20.55 2.37 -3.39
CA THR A 17 -19.20 1.83 -3.18
C THR A 17 -18.25 2.26 -4.30
N PRO A 18 -17.04 2.75 -3.99
CA PRO A 18 -16.06 3.08 -5.01
C PRO A 18 -15.68 1.86 -5.86
N ARG A 19 -15.75 2.00 -7.19
CA ARG A 19 -15.44 0.94 -8.14
C ARG A 19 -14.19 1.29 -8.94
N ILE A 20 -13.24 0.35 -9.00
CA ILE A 20 -12.07 0.46 -9.88
C ILE A 20 -12.54 0.31 -11.33
N THR A 21 -12.30 1.33 -12.16
CA THR A 21 -12.71 1.29 -13.59
C THR A 21 -11.64 0.73 -14.51
N ASP A 22 -10.37 0.79 -14.10
CA ASP A 22 -9.23 0.14 -14.75
C ASP A 22 -8.31 -0.42 -13.67
N ASN A 23 -8.06 -1.73 -13.72
CA ASN A 23 -7.23 -2.44 -12.75
C ASN A 23 -5.91 -2.96 -13.34
N GLY A 24 -5.46 -2.44 -14.49
CA GLY A 24 -4.23 -2.86 -15.15
C GLY A 24 -3.00 -2.83 -14.23
N GLY A 25 -2.81 -1.74 -13.47
CA GLY A 25 -1.70 -1.62 -12.51
C GLY A 25 -1.77 -2.65 -11.36
N VAL A 26 -2.97 -2.92 -10.84
CA VAL A 26 -3.19 -3.94 -9.81
C VAL A 26 -2.82 -5.32 -10.35
N ARG A 27 -3.31 -5.68 -11.54
CA ARG A 27 -3.00 -6.97 -12.19
C ARG A 27 -1.51 -7.13 -12.49
N ALA A 28 -0.83 -6.04 -12.88
CA ALA A 28 0.60 -6.05 -13.15
C ALA A 28 1.44 -6.33 -11.89
N SER A 29 0.96 -5.93 -10.70
CA SER A 29 1.67 -6.12 -9.44
C SER A 29 1.47 -7.52 -8.82
N VAL A 30 0.42 -8.25 -9.24
CA VAL A 30 0.04 -9.57 -8.68
C VAL A 30 1.14 -10.64 -8.82
N PRO A 31 1.81 -10.81 -9.98
CA PRO A 31 2.85 -11.83 -10.14
C PRO A 31 3.99 -11.70 -9.13
N THR A 32 4.45 -10.48 -8.86
CA THR A 32 5.50 -10.20 -7.86
C THR A 32 5.05 -10.60 -6.46
N MET A 33 3.84 -10.19 -6.06
CA MET A 33 3.27 -10.55 -4.77
C MET A 33 3.07 -12.07 -4.63
N ALA A 34 2.48 -12.72 -5.63
CA ALA A 34 2.23 -14.16 -5.63
C ALA A 34 3.54 -14.95 -5.49
N ALA A 35 4.58 -14.58 -6.24
CA ALA A 35 5.88 -15.25 -6.17
C ALA A 35 6.52 -15.18 -4.77
N LEU A 36 6.37 -14.07 -4.05
CA LEU A 36 6.83 -13.92 -2.67
C LEU A 36 5.98 -14.74 -1.70
N LEU A 37 4.65 -14.67 -1.85
CA LEU A 37 3.70 -15.38 -0.99
C LEU A 37 3.84 -16.90 -1.12
N ASP A 38 4.07 -17.42 -2.31
CA ASP A 38 4.27 -18.85 -2.59
C ASP A 38 5.58 -19.39 -2.00
N ARG A 39 6.55 -18.51 -1.75
CA ARG A 39 7.79 -18.83 -1.02
C ARG A 39 7.66 -18.65 0.49
N GLY A 40 6.44 -18.41 0.98
CA GLY A 40 6.14 -18.27 2.40
C GLY A 40 6.45 -16.90 2.97
N ALA A 41 6.79 -15.91 2.15
CA ALA A 41 7.08 -14.56 2.64
C ALA A 41 5.84 -13.92 3.27
N ARG A 42 6.08 -13.10 4.29
CA ARG A 42 5.10 -12.13 4.82
C ARG A 42 5.21 -10.86 3.99
N VAL A 43 4.19 -10.53 3.21
CA VAL A 43 4.22 -9.43 2.24
C VAL A 43 3.44 -8.24 2.78
N ILE A 44 4.08 -7.07 2.75
CA ILE A 44 3.49 -5.80 3.16
C ILE A 44 3.50 -4.91 1.94
N VAL A 45 2.34 -4.62 1.39
CA VAL A 45 2.19 -3.84 0.15
C VAL A 45 1.99 -2.38 0.52
N THR A 46 2.66 -1.50 -0.21
CA THR A 46 2.48 -0.05 -0.11
C THR A 46 2.25 0.54 -1.49
N SER A 47 1.40 1.56 -1.56
CA SER A 47 1.14 2.32 -2.77
C SER A 47 0.67 3.72 -2.39
N HIS A 48 0.47 4.56 -3.41
CA HIS A 48 -0.36 5.74 -3.27
C HIS A 48 -1.59 5.64 -4.17
N LEU A 49 -2.57 6.49 -3.90
CA LEU A 49 -3.73 6.70 -4.76
C LEU A 49 -4.00 8.19 -4.90
N GLY A 50 -4.13 8.68 -6.12
CA GLY A 50 -4.38 10.08 -6.40
C GLY A 50 -3.34 11.01 -5.78
N ARG A 51 -3.76 12.21 -5.36
CA ARG A 51 -2.87 13.26 -4.83
C ARG A 51 -3.46 13.90 -3.57
N PRO A 52 -3.70 13.15 -2.49
CA PRO A 52 -3.98 13.75 -1.20
C PRO A 52 -2.76 14.56 -0.76
N ARG A 53 -2.99 15.70 -0.12
CA ARG A 53 -1.94 16.69 0.19
C ARG A 53 -1.30 16.44 1.56
N GLY A 54 -0.93 15.20 1.84
CA GLY A 54 -0.37 14.82 3.15
C GLY A 54 -1.40 14.73 4.27
N GLU A 55 -2.69 14.60 3.92
CA GLU A 55 -3.79 14.48 4.86
C GLU A 55 -4.71 13.32 4.45
N PRO A 56 -5.29 12.58 5.40
CA PRO A 56 -6.28 11.54 5.12
C PRO A 56 -7.52 12.10 4.43
N ASP A 57 -7.91 11.45 3.35
CA ASP A 57 -9.16 11.74 2.64
C ASP A 57 -9.73 10.39 2.19
N PRO A 58 -10.92 9.97 2.69
CA PRO A 58 -11.55 8.70 2.33
C PRO A 58 -11.69 8.50 0.82
N LYS A 59 -11.79 9.59 0.05
CA LYS A 59 -11.79 9.55 -1.42
C LYS A 59 -10.56 8.83 -1.97
N TYR A 60 -9.40 9.00 -1.34
CA TYR A 60 -8.14 8.44 -1.78
C TYR A 60 -7.68 7.23 -0.95
N SER A 61 -8.58 6.59 -0.18
CA SER A 61 -8.25 5.36 0.53
C SER A 61 -7.95 4.20 -0.43
N LEU A 62 -7.04 3.32 -0.02
CA LEU A 62 -6.69 2.08 -0.71
C LEU A 62 -7.60 0.90 -0.32
N GLU A 63 -8.60 1.08 0.54
CA GLU A 63 -9.52 0.00 0.94
C GLU A 63 -10.18 -0.72 -0.26
N PRO A 64 -10.70 -0.03 -1.30
CA PRO A 64 -11.25 -0.72 -2.48
C PRO A 64 -10.20 -1.53 -3.26
N VAL A 65 -8.94 -1.10 -3.19
CA VAL A 65 -7.81 -1.79 -3.81
C VAL A 65 -7.43 -3.05 -3.03
N ALA A 66 -7.52 -3.04 -1.70
CA ALA A 66 -7.31 -4.22 -0.87
C ALA A 66 -8.29 -5.34 -1.25
N ALA A 67 -9.58 -5.01 -1.39
CA ALA A 67 -10.60 -5.96 -1.83
C ALA A 67 -10.27 -6.55 -3.21
N ARG A 68 -9.90 -5.69 -4.18
CA ARG A 68 -9.55 -6.16 -5.53
C ARG A 68 -8.28 -7.01 -5.57
N LEU A 69 -7.27 -6.67 -4.75
CA LEU A 69 -6.07 -7.50 -4.60
C LEU A 69 -6.41 -8.86 -4.02
N SER A 70 -7.31 -8.90 -3.03
CA SER A 70 -7.75 -10.15 -2.42
C SER A 70 -8.38 -11.10 -3.44
N GLU A 71 -9.22 -10.57 -4.33
CA GLU A 71 -9.82 -11.33 -5.43
C GLU A 71 -8.77 -11.86 -6.42
N LEU A 72 -7.83 -11.01 -6.84
CA LEU A 72 -6.83 -11.37 -7.85
C LEU A 72 -5.76 -12.33 -7.32
N LEU A 73 -5.42 -12.25 -6.04
CA LEU A 73 -4.47 -13.15 -5.38
C LEU A 73 -5.12 -14.48 -4.97
N GLY A 74 -6.46 -14.55 -4.94
CA GLY A 74 -7.20 -15.69 -4.38
C GLY A 74 -6.90 -15.91 -2.89
N ARG A 75 -6.52 -14.84 -2.16
CA ARG A 75 -6.10 -14.88 -0.74
C ARG A 75 -6.60 -13.64 -0.02
N PRO A 76 -6.98 -13.73 1.27
CA PRO A 76 -7.31 -12.56 2.06
C PRO A 76 -6.15 -11.56 2.12
N VAL A 77 -6.45 -10.29 1.87
CA VAL A 77 -5.53 -9.16 2.06
C VAL A 77 -5.98 -8.41 3.31
N ALA A 78 -5.13 -8.38 4.33
CA ALA A 78 -5.39 -7.53 5.50
C ALA A 78 -5.19 -6.06 5.12
N PHE A 79 -6.09 -5.17 5.51
CA PHE A 79 -5.95 -3.74 5.27
C PHE A 79 -5.54 -3.02 6.55
N ALA A 80 -4.41 -2.30 6.50
CA ALA A 80 -3.86 -1.55 7.62
C ALA A 80 -4.17 -0.05 7.47
N GLY A 81 -5.45 0.28 7.28
CA GLY A 81 -5.95 1.66 7.28
C GLY A 81 -6.83 1.91 8.50
N ASN A 82 -6.63 3.06 9.14
CA ASN A 82 -7.41 3.51 10.29
C ASN A 82 -7.93 4.95 10.13
N GLY A 83 -7.93 5.47 8.89
CA GLY A 83 -8.33 6.84 8.59
C GLY A 83 -7.38 7.93 9.09
N THR A 84 -6.20 7.56 9.60
CA THR A 84 -5.17 8.51 10.06
C THR A 84 -4.03 8.66 9.05
N GLY A 85 -3.23 9.72 9.20
CA GLY A 85 -1.99 9.90 8.44
C GLY A 85 -0.81 9.08 8.96
N ASN A 86 -1.01 8.27 10.00
CA ASN A 86 0.04 7.46 10.62
C ASN A 86 0.13 6.06 9.97
N ILE A 87 0.65 6.03 8.75
CA ILE A 87 0.64 4.86 7.87
C ILE A 87 1.52 3.70 8.35
N ALA A 88 2.57 4.01 9.11
CA ALA A 88 3.45 3.02 9.76
C ALA A 88 3.30 3.03 11.30
N GLY A 89 2.13 3.44 11.80
CA GLY A 89 1.85 3.54 13.23
C GLY A 89 1.53 2.21 13.90
N ALA A 90 1.10 2.27 15.16
CA ALA A 90 0.76 1.10 15.97
C ALA A 90 -0.21 0.12 15.27
N GLY A 91 -1.26 0.63 14.62
CA GLY A 91 -2.22 -0.21 13.88
C GLY A 91 -1.58 -0.96 12.70
N ALA A 92 -0.64 -0.34 11.99
CA ALA A 92 0.11 -1.01 10.94
C ALA A 92 1.03 -2.09 11.52
N HIS A 93 1.74 -1.79 12.61
CA HIS A 93 2.57 -2.78 13.32
C HIS A 93 1.75 -3.97 13.83
N GLU A 94 0.55 -3.75 14.38
CA GLU A 94 -0.34 -4.81 14.84
C GLU A 94 -0.79 -5.72 13.69
N VAL A 95 -1.26 -5.14 12.59
CA VAL A 95 -1.66 -5.90 11.40
C VAL A 95 -0.47 -6.69 10.84
N VAL A 96 0.70 -6.07 10.69
CA VAL A 96 1.91 -6.72 10.17
C VAL A 96 2.40 -7.83 11.10
N ALA A 97 2.39 -7.62 12.42
CA ALA A 97 2.78 -8.63 13.40
C ALA A 97 1.84 -9.84 13.40
N SER A 98 0.56 -9.64 13.06
CA SER A 98 -0.42 -10.72 12.94
C SER A 98 -0.28 -11.56 11.66
N LEU A 99 0.53 -11.12 10.68
CA LEU A 99 0.71 -11.87 9.44
C LEU A 99 1.42 -13.20 9.69
N GLY A 100 0.77 -14.28 9.28
CA GLY A 100 1.39 -15.60 9.11
C GLY A 100 2.17 -15.72 7.80
N ASN A 101 2.96 -16.78 7.65
CA ASN A 101 3.68 -17.06 6.41
C ASN A 101 2.73 -17.17 5.20
N GLY A 102 3.14 -16.60 4.06
CA GLY A 102 2.33 -16.58 2.84
C GLY A 102 1.06 -15.71 2.93
N LYS A 103 1.00 -14.79 3.89
CA LYS A 103 -0.06 -13.79 4.05
C LYS A 103 0.41 -12.39 3.63
N VAL A 104 -0.57 -11.55 3.31
CA VAL A 104 -0.34 -10.21 2.77
C VAL A 104 -1.18 -9.17 3.52
N ALA A 105 -0.56 -8.02 3.78
CA ALA A 105 -1.25 -6.80 4.19
C ALA A 105 -1.03 -5.68 3.17
N LEU A 106 -2.02 -4.80 3.02
CA LEU A 106 -1.91 -3.52 2.30
C LEU A 106 -1.95 -2.38 3.32
N LEU A 107 -0.91 -1.55 3.34
CA LEU A 107 -0.93 -0.29 4.09
C LEU A 107 -1.85 0.71 3.42
N GLU A 108 -2.36 1.65 4.20
CA GLU A 108 -3.08 2.80 3.66
C GLU A 108 -2.19 3.69 2.78
N ASN A 109 -2.82 4.55 1.98
CA ASN A 109 -2.21 5.45 1.02
C ASN A 109 -1.04 6.24 1.62
N LEU A 110 0.18 5.99 1.12
CA LEU A 110 1.38 6.66 1.65
C LEU A 110 1.28 8.19 1.58
N ARG A 111 0.54 8.74 0.60
CA ARG A 111 0.37 10.20 0.45
C ARG A 111 -0.55 10.85 1.51
N PHE A 112 -1.13 10.07 2.42
CA PHE A 112 -1.73 10.60 3.64
C PHE A 112 -0.68 11.00 4.68
N ALA A 113 0.55 10.49 4.58
CA ALA A 113 1.67 10.97 5.36
C ALA A 113 2.38 12.11 4.61
N PRO A 114 2.62 13.28 5.23
CA PRO A 114 3.32 14.38 4.58
C PRO A 114 4.76 14.00 4.18
N GLY A 115 5.37 13.03 4.88
CA GLY A 115 6.70 12.53 4.59
C GLY A 115 6.85 11.92 3.19
N GLU A 116 5.79 11.36 2.60
CA GLU A 116 5.84 10.72 1.27
C GLU A 116 6.20 11.69 0.13
N THR A 117 5.86 12.98 0.26
CA THR A 117 6.11 13.98 -0.80
C THR A 117 6.87 15.21 -0.31
N SER A 118 7.44 15.13 0.90
CA SER A 118 8.14 16.25 1.52
C SER A 118 9.38 16.63 0.72
N LYS A 119 9.63 17.95 0.59
CA LYS A 119 10.91 18.46 0.07
C LYS A 119 12.02 18.42 1.10
N ASP A 120 11.68 18.34 2.38
CA ASP A 120 12.63 18.24 3.47
C ASP A 120 13.18 16.80 3.62
N ALA A 121 14.51 16.67 3.59
CA ALA A 121 15.17 15.38 3.59
C ALA A 121 15.02 14.62 4.91
N LEU A 122 15.01 15.33 6.05
CA LEU A 122 14.85 14.71 7.37
C LEU A 122 13.42 14.16 7.53
N THR A 123 12.42 14.90 7.07
CA THR A 123 11.01 14.47 7.08
C THR A 123 10.82 13.21 6.23
N ARG A 124 11.44 13.15 5.03
CA ARG A 124 11.41 11.93 4.19
C ARG A 124 12.11 10.75 4.87
N ALA A 125 13.30 10.98 5.42
CA ALA A 125 14.08 9.95 6.10
C ALA A 125 13.32 9.34 7.28
N SER A 126 12.75 10.17 8.16
CA SER A 126 11.94 9.70 9.30
C SER A 126 10.74 8.85 8.87
N PHE A 127 10.10 9.19 7.75
CA PHE A 127 8.99 8.39 7.22
C PHE A 127 9.47 7.06 6.60
N ALA A 128 10.59 7.09 5.86
CA ALA A 128 11.21 5.89 5.32
C ALA A 128 11.69 4.94 6.43
N ASP A 129 12.27 5.46 7.51
CA ASP A 129 12.69 4.69 8.68
C ASP A 129 11.50 3.94 9.30
N ALA A 130 10.38 4.65 9.50
CA ALA A 130 9.16 4.05 10.04
C ALA A 130 8.61 2.93 9.14
N LEU A 131 8.61 3.11 7.82
CA LEU A 131 8.18 2.07 6.87
C LEU A 131 9.15 0.88 6.85
N SER A 132 10.46 1.15 6.89
CA SER A 132 11.49 0.11 6.86
C SER A 132 11.44 -0.78 8.10
N ALA A 133 11.02 -0.24 9.26
CA ALA A 133 10.86 -1.00 10.49
C ALA A 133 9.78 -2.09 10.41
N LEU A 134 8.91 -2.07 9.39
CA LEU A 134 7.89 -3.11 9.16
C LEU A 134 8.45 -4.36 8.46
N ALA A 135 9.63 -4.30 7.83
CA ALA A 135 10.12 -5.41 7.01
C ALA A 135 11.65 -5.50 6.91
N GLU A 136 12.14 -6.73 6.75
CA GLU A 136 13.59 -7.00 6.57
C GLU A 136 14.09 -6.77 5.14
N PHE A 137 13.19 -6.82 4.16
CA PHE A 137 13.53 -6.71 2.74
C PHE A 137 12.57 -5.76 2.04
N TYR A 138 13.08 -5.06 1.02
CA TYR A 138 12.31 -4.15 0.17
C TYR A 138 12.33 -4.63 -1.29
N VAL A 139 11.18 -4.55 -1.95
CA VAL A 139 11.01 -4.78 -3.39
C VAL A 139 10.33 -3.56 -4.00
N GLY A 140 11.01 -2.90 -4.93
CA GLY A 140 10.45 -1.81 -5.73
C GLY A 140 9.90 -2.33 -7.04
N ASP A 141 8.58 -2.41 -7.15
CA ASP A 141 7.85 -2.74 -8.38
C ASP A 141 6.93 -1.61 -8.94
N PRO A 142 7.15 -0.30 -8.68
CA PRO A 142 6.24 0.72 -9.20
C PRO A 142 6.78 1.42 -10.46
N VAL A 143 6.57 0.86 -11.66
CA VAL A 143 7.02 1.50 -12.92
C VAL A 143 6.57 2.97 -13.02
N GLY A 144 5.36 3.32 -12.56
CA GLY A 144 4.84 4.69 -12.57
C GLY A 144 5.36 5.61 -11.47
N ALA A 145 6.04 5.11 -10.43
CA ALA A 145 6.50 5.93 -9.30
C ALA A 145 8.03 6.09 -9.20
N VAL A 146 8.82 5.27 -9.91
CA VAL A 146 10.31 5.31 -9.83
C VAL A 146 10.93 6.64 -10.24
N HIS A 147 10.22 7.48 -10.99
CA HIS A 147 10.71 8.78 -11.45
C HIS A 147 10.64 9.89 -10.38
N ARG A 148 10.15 9.60 -9.17
CA ARG A 148 9.99 10.55 -8.07
C ARG A 148 10.71 10.05 -6.83
N ALA A 149 11.42 10.95 -6.16
CA ALA A 149 12.17 10.73 -4.92
C ALA A 149 11.51 11.45 -3.74
#